data_AF-A0A086PEA4-F1
#
_entry.id   AF-A0A086PEA4-F1
#
_cell.length_a   1.000
_cell.length_b   1.000
_cell.length_c   1.000
_cell.angle_alpha   90.00
_cell.angle_beta   90.00
_cell.angle_gamma   90.00
#
_symmetry.space_group_name_H-M   'P 1'
#
loop_
_entity.id
_entity.type
_entity.pdbx_description
1 polymer ?
#
loop_
_entity_poly.entity_id
_entity_poly.type
_entity_poly.pdbx_seq_one_letter_code
_entity_poly.pdbx_strand_id
1 'polypeptide(L)'
;MARRVQGGASIRRLFRSLPDAARDEIATVLDDGSREIERQMVARAPRRTGALQAGIKRRLRRNSLSVSIGITGSKAEKRKLFYARILDLGRKGQTVTANRRNPGGGTSRYTMRVRAIGAKRFVTGRYSDARAVLNNRLKGVWDRILRRVAGGD
;
A
#
# COMPACT_ATOMS: atom_id res chain seq x y z
N MET A 1 16.90 11.03 26.50
CA MET A 1 17.57 10.46 25.30
C MET A 1 16.57 9.60 24.53
N ALA A 2 16.04 10.09 23.41
CA ALA A 2 15.06 9.34 22.61
C ALA A 2 15.77 8.24 21.80
N ARG A 3 15.79 7.02 22.32
CA ARG A 3 16.34 5.84 21.65
C ARG A 3 15.50 5.54 20.41
N ARG A 4 15.98 5.91 19.22
CA ARG A 4 15.44 5.38 17.96
C ARG A 4 15.54 3.86 18.04
N VAL A 5 14.41 3.17 18.20
CA VAL A 5 14.35 1.71 18.20
C VAL A 5 14.74 1.24 16.80
N GLN A 6 16.02 0.94 16.60
CA GLN A 6 16.51 0.19 15.46
C GLN A 6 15.93 -1.23 15.54
N GLY A 7 14.98 -1.53 14.66
CA GLY A 7 14.51 -2.88 14.43
C GLY A 7 13.00 -3.00 14.33
N GLY A 8 12.48 -3.16 13.11
CA GLY A 8 11.08 -3.55 12.91
C GLY A 8 10.74 -4.91 13.54
N ALA A 9 11.74 -5.72 13.94
CA ALA A 9 11.54 -6.97 14.66
C ALA A 9 11.27 -6.77 16.17
N SER A 10 11.99 -5.88 16.85
CA SER A 10 11.78 -5.57 18.28
C SER A 10 10.43 -4.87 18.50
N ILE A 11 10.05 -3.95 17.60
CA ILE A 11 8.74 -3.32 17.61
C ILE A 11 7.61 -4.34 17.40
N ARG A 12 7.77 -5.30 16.48
CA ARG A 12 6.79 -6.38 16.27
C ARG A 12 6.66 -7.29 17.48
N ARG A 13 7.75 -7.59 18.18
CA ARG A 13 7.70 -8.37 19.43
C ARG A 13 6.97 -7.60 20.52
N LEU A 14 7.26 -6.31 20.68
CA LEU A 14 6.56 -5.44 21.62
C LEU A 14 5.04 -5.41 21.37
N PHE A 15 4.62 -5.30 20.11
CA PHE A 15 3.18 -5.33 19.78
C PHE A 15 2.51 -6.67 20.07
N ARG A 16 3.26 -7.78 20.03
CA ARG A 16 2.74 -9.11 20.42
C ARG A 16 2.69 -9.32 21.92
N SER A 17 3.45 -8.56 22.70
CA SER A 17 3.40 -8.63 24.17
C SER A 17 2.35 -7.70 24.78
N LEU A 18 1.67 -6.87 23.97
CA LEU A 18 0.57 -6.04 24.46
C LEU A 18 -0.64 -6.90 24.87
N PRO A 19 -1.41 -6.49 25.89
CA PRO A 19 -2.71 -7.08 26.19
C PRO A 19 -3.64 -7.06 24.96
N ASP A 20 -4.51 -8.07 24.86
CA ASP A 20 -5.43 -8.20 23.71
C ASP A 20 -6.31 -6.96 23.51
N ALA A 21 -6.86 -6.41 24.60
CA ALA A 21 -7.66 -5.18 24.55
C ALA A 21 -6.89 -4.00 23.94
N ALA A 22 -5.62 -3.82 24.31
CA ALA A 22 -4.77 -2.77 23.75
C ALA A 22 -4.47 -3.00 22.26
N ARG A 23 -4.28 -4.27 21.84
CA ARG A 23 -4.10 -4.61 20.43
C ARG A 23 -5.33 -4.29 19.60
N ASP A 24 -6.51 -4.61 20.10
CA ASP A 24 -7.77 -4.37 19.38
C ASP A 24 -8.11 -2.89 19.25
N GLU A 25 -7.82 -2.08 20.27
CA GLU A 25 -7.91 -0.62 20.19
C GLU A 25 -7.01 -0.05 19.08
N ILE A 26 -5.74 -0.46 19.04
CA ILE A 26 -4.79 -0.01 18.00
C ILE A 26 -5.21 -0.53 16.62
N ALA A 27 -5.64 -1.79 16.54
CA ALA A 27 -6.09 -2.41 15.29
C ALA A 27 -7.29 -1.67 14.70
N THR A 28 -8.23 -1.25 15.53
CA THR A 28 -9.40 -0.45 15.11
C THR A 28 -8.99 0.88 14.51
N VAL A 29 -8.12 1.62 15.19
CA VAL A 29 -7.63 2.93 14.69
C VAL A 29 -6.80 2.78 13.42
N LEU A 30 -5.99 1.72 13.32
CA LEU A 30 -5.29 1.37 12.09
C LEU A 30 -6.27 1.06 10.95
N ASP A 31 -7.32 0.28 11.20
CA ASP A 31 -8.34 -0.07 10.21
C ASP A 31 -9.03 1.19 9.67
N ASP A 32 -9.47 2.08 10.55
CA ASP A 32 -10.17 3.31 10.18
C ASP A 32 -9.29 4.29 9.41
N GLY A 33 -8.07 4.56 9.89
CA GLY A 33 -7.17 5.46 9.18
C GLY A 33 -6.67 4.87 7.86
N SER A 34 -6.59 3.55 7.75
CA SER A 34 -6.22 2.89 6.51
C SER A 34 -7.34 2.87 5.47
N ARG A 35 -8.62 2.83 5.89
CA ARG A 35 -9.76 3.07 4.98
C ARG A 35 -9.69 4.45 4.35
N GLU A 36 -9.30 5.48 5.10
CA GLU A 36 -9.16 6.83 4.56
C GLU A 36 -8.06 6.91 3.50
N ILE A 37 -6.88 6.33 3.77
CA ILE A 37 -5.79 6.27 2.78
C ILE A 37 -6.23 5.48 1.54
N GLU A 38 -6.92 4.36 1.72
CA GLU A 38 -7.49 3.57 0.62
C GLU A 38 -8.45 4.37 -0.23
N ARG A 39 -9.39 5.11 0.38
CA ARG A 39 -10.32 6.02 -0.33
C ARG A 39 -9.57 7.04 -1.18
N GLN A 40 -8.52 7.66 -0.62
CA GLN A 40 -7.69 8.62 -1.36
C GLN A 40 -6.90 7.97 -2.50
N MET A 41 -6.38 6.75 -2.31
CA MET A 41 -5.73 5.99 -3.37
C MET A 41 -6.70 5.66 -4.52
N VAL A 42 -7.91 5.22 -4.19
CA VAL A 42 -8.97 4.90 -5.15
C VAL A 42 -9.42 6.16 -5.92
N ALA A 43 -9.59 7.28 -5.22
CA ALA A 43 -9.99 8.55 -5.83
C ALA A 43 -8.94 9.08 -6.83
N ARG A 44 -7.65 8.87 -6.54
CA ARG A 44 -6.55 9.26 -7.45
C ARG A 44 -6.32 8.27 -8.59
N ALA A 45 -6.79 7.04 -8.46
CA ALA A 45 -6.54 6.01 -9.45
C ALA A 45 -7.31 6.28 -10.75
N PRO A 46 -6.65 6.21 -11.93
CA PRO A 46 -7.33 6.38 -13.21
C PRO A 46 -8.48 5.38 -13.41
N ARG A 47 -9.62 5.86 -13.91
CA ARG A 47 -10.79 5.04 -14.17
C ARG A 47 -11.04 4.93 -15.68
N ARG A 48 -11.01 3.69 -16.18
CA ARG A 48 -11.55 3.32 -17.49
C ARG A 48 -12.67 2.29 -17.34
N THR A 49 -12.35 1.12 -16.77
CA THR A 49 -13.31 0.04 -16.48
C THR A 49 -13.57 -0.17 -14.99
N GLY A 50 -12.86 0.54 -14.11
CA GLY A 50 -12.93 0.36 -12.65
C GLY A 50 -12.06 -0.78 -12.09
N ALA A 51 -11.53 -1.67 -12.94
CA ALA A 51 -10.70 -2.79 -12.50
C ALA A 51 -9.46 -2.36 -11.69
N LEU A 52 -8.85 -1.21 -12.03
CA LEU A 52 -7.71 -0.67 -11.30
C LEU A 52 -8.09 -0.23 -9.88
N GLN A 53 -9.23 0.45 -9.75
CA GLN A 53 -9.75 0.92 -8.47
C GLN A 53 -10.11 -0.27 -7.57
N ALA A 54 -10.81 -1.27 -8.11
CA ALA A 54 -11.12 -2.51 -7.41
C ALA A 54 -9.87 -3.34 -7.05
N GLY A 55 -8.75 -3.11 -7.74
CA GLY A 55 -7.46 -3.74 -7.48
C GLY A 55 -6.69 -3.15 -6.30
N ILE A 56 -7.10 -1.96 -5.80
CA ILE A 56 -6.54 -1.36 -4.60
C ILE A 56 -7.19 -2.07 -3.42
N LYS A 57 -6.36 -2.76 -2.64
CA LYS A 57 -6.80 -3.56 -1.50
C LYS A 57 -5.99 -3.20 -0.27
N ARG A 58 -6.69 -3.19 0.85
CA ARG A 58 -6.13 -3.03 2.19
C ARG A 58 -6.03 -4.37 2.91
N ARG A 59 -4.92 -4.57 3.63
CA ARG A 59 -4.67 -5.77 4.43
C ARG A 59 -4.09 -5.38 5.78
N LEU A 60 -4.88 -5.53 6.83
CA LEU A 60 -4.46 -5.38 8.22
C LEU A 60 -3.91 -6.71 8.74
N ARG A 61 -2.77 -6.67 9.43
CA ARG A 61 -2.20 -7.79 10.18
C ARG A 61 -2.27 -7.45 11.66
N ARG A 62 -3.32 -7.92 12.35
CA ARG A 62 -3.58 -7.64 13.77
C ARG A 62 -2.38 -7.99 14.66
N ASN A 63 -1.79 -9.18 14.49
CA ASN A 63 -0.68 -9.66 15.33
C ASN A 63 0.62 -8.82 15.22
N SER A 64 0.79 -8.08 14.12
CA SER A 64 1.97 -7.22 13.92
C SER A 64 1.61 -5.74 13.86
N LEU A 65 0.34 -5.39 14.13
CA LEU A 65 -0.24 -4.06 14.01
C LEU A 65 0.27 -3.31 12.78
N SER A 66 0.23 -3.98 11.63
CA SER A 66 0.72 -3.44 10.37
C SER A 66 -0.35 -3.49 9.29
N VAL A 67 -0.40 -2.44 8.47
CA VAL A 67 -1.34 -2.33 7.35
C VAL A 67 -0.56 -2.23 6.05
N SER A 68 -0.97 -3.02 5.06
CA SER A 68 -0.55 -2.88 3.68
C SER A 68 -1.72 -2.34 2.85
N ILE A 69 -1.50 -1.27 2.09
CA ILE A 69 -2.51 -0.64 1.23
C ILE A 69 -1.90 -0.45 -0.16
N GLY A 70 -2.66 -0.79 -1.21
CA GLY A 70 -2.25 -0.63 -2.60
C GLY A 70 -2.63 -1.83 -3.45
N ILE A 71 -1.88 -2.08 -4.52
CA ILE A 71 -2.09 -3.27 -5.36
C ILE A 71 -1.53 -4.52 -4.65
N THR A 72 -2.33 -5.08 -3.76
CA THR A 72 -1.99 -6.25 -2.95
C THR A 72 -2.81 -7.47 -3.38
N GLY A 73 -2.31 -8.67 -3.13
CA GLY A 73 -2.92 -9.91 -3.61
C GLY A 73 -1.91 -10.96 -4.09
N SER A 74 -2.45 -12.04 -4.65
CA SER A 74 -1.72 -13.12 -5.29
C SER A 74 -0.96 -12.64 -6.54
N LYS A 75 0.01 -13.44 -7.01
CA LYS A 75 0.72 -13.16 -8.27
C LYS A 75 -0.26 -13.08 -9.45
N ALA A 76 -1.28 -13.95 -9.48
CA ALA A 76 -2.29 -13.98 -10.53
C ALA A 76 -3.13 -12.68 -10.58
N GLU A 77 -3.60 -12.19 -9.43
CA GLU A 77 -4.32 -10.91 -9.36
C GLU A 77 -3.45 -9.73 -9.79
N LYS A 78 -2.19 -9.70 -9.34
CA LYS A 78 -1.25 -8.63 -9.74
C LYS A 78 -0.96 -8.64 -11.23
N ARG A 79 -0.92 -9.81 -11.88
CA ARG A 79 -0.75 -9.91 -13.33
C ARG A 79 -1.90 -9.28 -14.11
N LYS A 80 -3.15 -9.39 -13.61
CA LYS A 80 -4.31 -8.71 -14.21
C LYS A 80 -4.20 -7.18 -14.14
N LEU A 81 -3.44 -6.69 -13.16
CA LEU A 81 -3.19 -5.27 -12.91
C LEU A 81 -1.80 -4.84 -13.38
N PHE A 82 -1.25 -5.49 -14.41
CA PHE A 82 0.09 -5.23 -14.93
C PHE A 82 0.37 -3.73 -15.17
N TYR A 83 -0.58 -3.02 -15.79
CA TYR A 83 -0.45 -1.59 -16.09
C TYR A 83 -0.56 -0.69 -14.86
N ALA A 84 -1.03 -1.17 -13.72
CA ALA A 84 -1.15 -0.35 -12.50
C ALA A 84 0.20 0.25 -12.10
N ARG A 85 1.27 -0.56 -12.13
CA ARG A 85 2.63 -0.09 -11.78
C ARG A 85 3.15 0.95 -12.78
N ILE A 86 2.90 0.74 -14.07
CA ILE A 86 3.32 1.65 -15.14
C ILE A 86 2.60 3.00 -15.00
N LEU A 87 1.31 2.99 -14.69
CA LEU A 87 0.54 4.20 -14.47
C LEU A 87 0.96 4.92 -13.18
N ASP A 88 1.23 4.17 -12.11
CA ASP A 88 1.59 4.75 -10.82
C ASP A 88 2.97 5.42 -10.85
N LEU A 89 3.99 4.71 -11.37
CA LEU A 89 5.37 5.18 -11.40
C LEU A 89 5.71 6.00 -12.64
N GLY A 90 4.90 5.90 -13.70
CA GLY A 90 5.24 6.37 -15.03
C GLY A 90 6.20 5.44 -15.76
N ARG A 91 6.46 5.74 -17.04
CA ARG A 91 7.45 5.04 -17.86
C ARG A 91 8.08 6.01 -18.85
N LYS A 92 9.40 5.93 -19.02
CA LYS A 92 10.13 6.68 -20.05
C LYS A 92 9.78 6.18 -21.45
N GLY A 93 9.84 7.09 -22.42
CA GLY A 93 9.73 6.71 -23.83
C GLY A 93 10.95 5.89 -24.25
N GLN A 94 10.75 4.85 -25.04
CA GLN A 94 11.84 4.02 -25.56
C GLN A 94 11.40 3.30 -26.83
N THR A 95 12.36 2.98 -27.68
CA THR A 95 12.15 2.08 -28.82
C THR A 95 12.53 0.68 -28.36
N VAL A 96 11.63 -0.29 -28.56
CA VAL A 96 11.85 -1.69 -28.18
C VAL A 96 11.74 -2.59 -29.39
N THR A 97 12.54 -3.64 -29.44
CA THR A 97 12.39 -4.70 -30.44
C THR A 97 11.47 -5.78 -29.86
N ALA A 98 10.41 -6.12 -30.58
CA ALA A 98 9.43 -7.12 -30.18
C ALA A 98 9.33 -8.23 -31.23
N ASN A 99 8.99 -9.43 -30.78
CA ASN A 99 8.70 -10.55 -31.66
C ASN A 99 7.19 -10.58 -31.94
N ARG A 100 6.81 -10.66 -33.22
CA ARG A 100 5.44 -10.92 -33.66
C ARG A 100 5.35 -12.35 -34.16
N ARG A 101 4.30 -13.08 -33.76
CA ARG A 101 3.95 -14.37 -34.36
C ARG A 101 3.19 -14.12 -35.66
N ASN A 102 3.66 -14.71 -36.75
CA ASN A 102 3.03 -14.53 -38.06
C ASN A 102 1.88 -15.53 -38.27
N PRO A 103 0.85 -15.18 -39.07
CA PRO A 103 -0.29 -16.06 -39.33
C PRO A 103 0.09 -17.42 -39.94
N GLY A 104 1.12 -17.46 -40.79
CA GLY A 104 1.61 -18.67 -41.46
C GLY A 104 2.67 -19.47 -40.68
N GLY A 105 2.87 -19.17 -39.39
CA GLY A 105 3.95 -19.75 -38.60
C GLY A 105 5.23 -18.90 -38.60
N GLY A 106 6.12 -19.17 -37.64
CA GLY A 106 7.34 -18.41 -37.41
C GLY A 106 7.16 -17.10 -36.61
N THR A 107 8.29 -16.46 -36.30
CA THR A 107 8.37 -15.19 -35.55
C THR A 107 9.25 -14.18 -36.27
N SER A 108 8.75 -12.96 -36.46
CA SER A 108 9.51 -11.83 -37.01
C SER A 108 9.80 -10.78 -35.93
N ARG A 109 10.97 -10.13 -36.01
CA ARG A 109 11.32 -9.00 -35.14
C ARG A 109 10.88 -7.70 -35.78
N TYR A 110 10.29 -6.82 -34.99
CA TYR A 110 9.98 -5.46 -35.41
C TYR A 110 10.31 -4.47 -34.29
N THR A 111 10.59 -3.22 -34.65
CA THR A 111 10.81 -2.14 -33.69
C THR A 111 9.49 -1.42 -33.41
N MET A 112 9.25 -1.12 -32.14
CA MET A 112 8.08 -0.39 -31.70
C MET A 112 8.52 0.79 -30.85
N ARG A 113 8.07 2.00 -31.23
CA ARG A 113 8.26 3.19 -30.42
C ARG A 113 7.20 3.24 -29.32
N VAL A 114 7.62 3.06 -28.08
CA VAL A 114 6.72 3.10 -26.93
C VAL A 114 6.78 4.48 -26.29
N ARG A 115 5.66 5.21 -26.32
CA ARG A 115 5.56 6.59 -25.79
C ARG A 115 5.83 6.66 -24.29
N ALA A 116 6.29 7.82 -23.82
CA ALA A 116 6.41 8.10 -22.40
C ALA A 116 5.02 8.23 -21.75
N ILE A 117 4.93 7.86 -20.47
CA ILE A 117 3.73 8.02 -19.64
C ILE A 117 4.14 8.69 -18.33
N GLY A 118 3.51 9.82 -18.00
CA GLY A 118 3.71 10.52 -16.73
C GLY A 118 3.15 9.73 -15.55
N ALA A 119 3.85 9.80 -14.41
CA ALA A 119 3.46 9.11 -13.18
C ALA A 119 2.16 9.69 -12.60
N LYS A 120 1.18 8.83 -12.32
CA LYS A 120 -0.10 9.23 -11.71
C LYS A 120 -0.10 9.17 -10.18
N ARG A 121 0.85 8.42 -9.59
CA ARG A 121 1.12 8.42 -8.13
C ARG A 121 -0.12 8.15 -7.26
N PHE A 122 -0.96 7.20 -7.66
CA PHE A 122 -2.14 6.80 -6.89
C PHE A 122 -1.86 5.71 -5.84
N VAL A 123 -0.71 5.04 -5.89
CA VAL A 123 -0.22 4.15 -4.82
C VAL A 123 1.05 4.72 -4.19
N THR A 124 2.01 5.15 -5.00
CA THR A 124 3.29 5.71 -4.52
C THR A 124 3.24 7.22 -4.23
N GLY A 125 2.07 7.84 -4.37
CA GLY A 125 1.87 9.24 -4.01
C GLY A 125 2.05 9.51 -2.52
N ARG A 126 2.19 10.80 -2.19
CA ARG A 126 2.19 11.26 -0.82
C ARG A 126 0.74 11.37 -0.33
N TYR A 127 0.49 10.76 0.82
CA TYR A 127 -0.77 10.82 1.57
C TYR A 127 -0.49 11.46 2.92
N SER A 128 0.15 12.64 2.92
CA SER A 128 0.63 13.32 4.13
C SER A 128 -0.48 13.55 5.12
N ASP A 129 -1.62 14.02 4.65
CA ASP A 129 -2.70 14.52 5.52
C ASP A 129 -3.41 13.34 6.17
N ALA A 130 -3.77 12.31 5.39
CA ALA A 130 -4.32 11.06 5.92
C ALA A 130 -3.35 10.36 6.89
N ARG A 131 -2.04 10.37 6.59
CA ARG A 131 -1.02 9.82 7.49
C ARG A 131 -0.86 10.65 8.77
N ALA A 132 -0.95 11.98 8.69
CA ALA A 132 -0.88 12.86 9.85
C ALA A 132 -2.07 12.62 10.78
N VAL A 133 -3.28 12.53 10.22
CA VAL A 133 -4.51 12.21 10.98
C VAL A 133 -4.39 10.83 11.64
N LEU A 134 -3.95 9.80 10.90
CA LEU A 134 -3.73 8.47 11.47
C LEU A 134 -2.69 8.50 12.59
N ASN A 135 -1.55 9.16 12.40
CA ASN A 135 -0.50 9.27 13.41
C ASN A 135 -1.00 9.97 14.68
N ASN A 136 -1.81 11.02 14.55
CA ASN A 136 -2.37 11.73 15.70
C ASN A 136 -3.35 10.84 16.47
N ARG A 137 -4.21 10.09 15.77
CA ARG A 137 -5.12 9.12 16.40
C ARG A 137 -4.35 8.00 17.11
N LEU A 138 -3.31 7.46 16.49
CA LEU A 138 -2.47 6.41 17.07
C LEU A 138 -1.75 6.88 18.33
N LYS A 139 -1.21 8.11 18.33
CA LYS A 139 -0.60 8.71 19.52
C LYS A 139 -1.60 8.79 20.67
N GLY A 140 -2.81 9.30 20.41
CA GLY A 140 -3.86 9.39 21.42
C GLY A 140 -4.24 8.03 22.03
N VAL A 141 -4.37 6.99 21.19
CA VAL A 141 -4.63 5.61 21.66
C VAL A 141 -3.46 5.08 22.49
N TRP A 142 -2.23 5.28 22.02
CA TRP A 142 -1.03 4.84 22.71
C TRP A 142 -0.88 5.49 24.09
N ASP A 143 -1.11 6.80 24.18
CA ASP A 143 -1.04 7.53 25.45
C ASP A 143 -2.12 7.08 26.45
N ARG A 144 -3.28 6.63 25.97
CA ARG A 144 -4.31 6.02 26.83
C ARG A 144 -3.92 4.64 27.32
N ILE A 145 -3.39 3.79 26.42
CA ILE A 145 -2.92 2.45 26.77
C ILE A 145 -1.79 2.53 27.81
N LEU A 146 -0.82 3.42 27.60
CA LEU A 146 0.28 3.63 28.55
C LEU A 146 -0.23 4.10 29.91
N ARG A 147 -1.21 5.01 29.95
CA ARG A 147 -1.81 5.46 31.21
C ARG A 147 -2.55 4.34 31.93
N ARG A 148 -3.27 3.46 31.22
CA ARG A 148 -3.94 2.30 31.82
C ARG A 148 -2.93 1.31 32.40
N VAL A 149 -1.87 1.01 31.65
CA VAL A 149 -0.80 0.11 32.10
C VAL A 149 0.00 0.68 33.28
N ALA A 150 0.24 2.00 33.31
CA ALA A 150 0.97 2.65 34.40
C ALA A 150 0.09 2.94 35.63
N GLY A 151 -1.23 3.07 35.45
CA GLY A 151 -2.19 3.39 36.50
C GLY A 151 -2.67 2.19 37.32
N GLY A 152 -2.38 0.96 36.88
CA GLY A 152 -2.74 -0.26 37.60
C GLY A 152 -4.23 -0.60 37.49
N ASP A 153 -4.65 -1.07 36.32
CA ASP A 153 -5.82 -1.94 36.10
C ASP A 153 -5.35 -3.24 35.45
#